data_AF-A0A6A4GF68-F1
#
_entry.id   AF-A0A6A4GF68-F1
#
_cell.length_a   1.000
_cell.length_b   1.000
_cell.length_c   1.000
_cell.angle_alpha   90.00
_cell.angle_beta   90.00
_cell.angle_gamma   90.00
#
_symmetry.space_group_name_H-M   'P 1'
#
loop_
_entity.id
_entity.type
_entity.pdbx_description
1 polymer ?
#
loop_
_entity_poly.entity_id
_entity_poly.type
_entity_poly.pdbx_seq_one_letter_code
_entity_poly.pdbx_strand_id
1 'polypeptide(L)'
;MDHLVTLKAAFHWLVIDPVTYKKLVKAGVKKHKSKDKAKRILRIIKHDDFWDKVENLRDLLKPFAIAMNVVQADNCHLNTVLLLLAYLNYIHTDPPLPQAICSAVHASLEKQWKKVDQDVFILTLIFNPYIRRSLFKKRGPFQTFAGLWAIIHRVYIWFYNKEPDYEFRREFGNYILGIRKWTSDLMSLDYHREDAKKRNTYVNIVQLWCKHQSNDPSDITGANGMVDMALRLSSMVPNSAATERVFS
;
A
#
# COMPACT_ATOMS: atom_id res chain seq x y z
N MET A 1 -5.84 -0.64 -19.76
CA MET A 1 -6.53 -1.88 -20.19
C MET A 1 -8.05 -1.76 -20.09
N ASP A 2 -8.59 -1.02 -19.12
CA ASP A 2 -10.04 -0.81 -18.98
C ASP A 2 -10.71 -0.35 -20.27
N HIS A 3 -10.19 0.70 -20.92
CA HIS A 3 -10.72 1.18 -22.19
C HIS A 3 -10.69 0.12 -23.31
N LEU A 4 -9.67 -0.74 -23.33
CA LEU A 4 -9.56 -1.81 -24.32
C LEU A 4 -10.65 -2.86 -24.12
N VAL A 5 -10.96 -3.23 -22.87
CA VAL A 5 -12.07 -4.15 -22.57
C VAL A 5 -13.42 -3.51 -22.89
N THR A 6 -13.63 -2.23 -22.59
CA THR A 6 -14.87 -1.52 -22.96
C THR A 6 -15.13 -1.56 -24.47
N LEU A 7 -14.07 -1.58 -25.27
CA LEU A 7 -14.15 -1.67 -26.73
C LEU A 7 -14.37 -3.09 -27.26
N LYS A 8 -14.40 -4.15 -26.43
CA LYS A 8 -14.60 -5.56 -26.85
C LYS A 8 -15.78 -5.70 -27.81
N ALA A 9 -16.95 -5.17 -27.43
CA ALA A 9 -18.15 -5.24 -28.24
C ALA A 9 -18.00 -4.54 -29.61
N ALA A 10 -17.36 -3.37 -29.62
CA ALA A 10 -17.09 -2.62 -30.85
C ALA A 10 -16.11 -3.37 -31.77
N PHE A 11 -15.05 -3.95 -31.20
CA PHE A 11 -14.09 -4.76 -31.95
C PHE A 11 -14.71 -6.06 -32.48
N HIS A 12 -15.56 -6.74 -31.70
CA HIS A 12 -16.30 -7.91 -32.17
C HIS A 12 -17.19 -7.55 -33.36
N TRP A 13 -17.95 -6.46 -33.25
CA TRP A 13 -18.82 -6.01 -34.34
C TRP A 13 -18.04 -5.68 -35.62
N LEU A 14 -16.90 -4.98 -35.49
CA LEU A 14 -16.00 -4.65 -36.61
C LEU A 14 -15.41 -5.88 -37.32
N VAL A 15 -15.21 -6.98 -36.59
CA VAL A 15 -14.60 -8.21 -37.12
C VAL A 15 -15.64 -9.20 -37.65
N ILE A 16 -16.89 -9.12 -37.17
CA ILE A 16 -18.01 -9.96 -37.63
C ILE A 16 -18.59 -9.43 -38.96
N ASP A 17 -18.66 -8.10 -39.17
CA ASP A 17 -19.17 -7.54 -40.42
C ASP A 17 -18.22 -7.84 -41.61
N PRO A 18 -18.66 -8.63 -42.62
CA PRO A 18 -17.80 -9.00 -43.75
C PRO A 18 -17.34 -7.82 -44.60
N VAL A 19 -18.13 -6.73 -44.65
CA VAL A 19 -17.82 -5.54 -45.44
C VAL A 19 -16.72 -4.74 -44.76
N THR A 20 -16.87 -4.48 -43.47
CA THR A 20 -15.87 -3.78 -42.64
C THR A 20 -14.59 -4.60 -42.53
N TYR A 21 -14.67 -5.92 -42.35
CA TYR A 21 -13.50 -6.81 -42.36
C TYR A 21 -12.67 -6.65 -43.65
N LYS A 22 -13.32 -6.68 -44.82
CA LYS A 22 -12.63 -6.48 -46.11
C LYS A 22 -12.05 -5.06 -46.24
N LYS A 23 -12.74 -4.03 -45.74
CA LYS A 23 -12.24 -2.64 -45.71
C LYS A 23 -11.01 -2.51 -44.82
N LEU A 24 -10.99 -3.10 -43.63
CA LEU A 24 -9.85 -3.06 -42.71
C LEU A 24 -8.61 -3.76 -43.29
N VAL A 25 -8.78 -4.90 -43.94
CA VAL A 25 -7.69 -5.60 -44.65
C VAL A 25 -7.14 -4.78 -45.83
N LYS A 26 -7.99 -3.99 -46.51
CA LYS A 26 -7.57 -3.09 -47.59
C LYS A 26 -6.93 -1.80 -47.07
N ALA A 27 -7.40 -1.25 -45.96
CA ALA A 27 -6.91 0.00 -45.37
C ALA A 27 -5.49 -0.11 -44.82
N GLY A 28 -5.06 -1.30 -44.37
CA GLY A 28 -3.72 -1.54 -43.83
C GLY A 28 -2.57 -1.62 -44.85
N VAL A 29 -2.68 -1.09 -46.07
CA VAL A 29 -1.78 -1.49 -47.18
C VAL A 29 -1.10 -0.36 -47.94
N LYS A 30 0.25 -0.47 -47.95
CA LYS A 30 1.09 -0.33 -49.16
C LYS A 30 1.88 -1.62 -49.54
N LYS A 31 1.91 -2.71 -48.74
CA LYS A 31 2.68 -3.96 -49.03
C LYS A 31 1.95 -5.27 -48.61
N HIS A 32 2.25 -6.40 -49.26
CA HIS A 32 1.61 -7.72 -49.06
C HIS A 32 1.78 -8.28 -47.63
N LYS A 33 2.99 -8.19 -47.04
CA LYS A 33 3.26 -8.59 -45.65
C LYS A 33 2.35 -7.89 -44.61
N SER A 34 1.91 -6.67 -44.90
CA SER A 34 1.01 -5.91 -44.02
C SER A 34 -0.42 -6.46 -44.02
N LYS A 35 -0.89 -7.03 -45.14
CA LYS A 35 -2.20 -7.69 -45.23
C LYS A 35 -2.24 -8.96 -44.38
N ASP A 36 -1.17 -9.75 -44.39
CA ASP A 36 -1.10 -11.00 -43.62
C ASP A 36 -1.02 -10.73 -42.11
N LYS A 37 -0.29 -9.68 -41.71
CA LYS A 37 -0.28 -9.19 -40.33
C LYS A 37 -1.67 -8.69 -39.89
N ALA A 38 -2.36 -7.93 -40.72
CA ALA A 38 -3.71 -7.45 -40.43
C ALA A 38 -4.71 -8.61 -40.26
N LYS A 39 -4.70 -9.60 -41.16
CA LYS A 39 -5.52 -10.81 -41.03
C LYS A 39 -5.22 -11.58 -39.74
N ARG A 40 -3.95 -11.67 -39.34
CA ARG A 40 -3.56 -12.35 -38.09
C ARG A 40 -4.11 -11.62 -36.86
N ILE A 41 -4.01 -10.30 -36.83
CA ILE A 41 -4.55 -9.48 -35.73
C ILE A 41 -6.08 -9.60 -35.67
N LEU A 42 -6.78 -9.50 -36.80
CA LEU A 42 -8.23 -9.64 -36.84
C LEU A 42 -8.69 -11.03 -36.38
N ARG A 43 -7.93 -12.09 -36.69
CA ARG A 43 -8.18 -13.44 -36.15
C ARG A 43 -8.05 -13.47 -34.64
N ILE A 44 -6.99 -12.90 -34.07
CA ILE A 44 -6.77 -12.85 -32.61
C ILE A 44 -7.92 -12.13 -31.91
N ILE A 45 -8.32 -10.96 -32.42
CA ILE A 45 -9.41 -10.13 -31.87
C ILE A 45 -10.77 -10.82 -31.96
N LYS A 46 -10.96 -11.73 -32.91
CA LYS A 46 -12.22 -12.48 -33.09
C LYS A 46 -12.47 -13.52 -31.99
N HIS A 47 -11.41 -14.02 -31.35
CA HIS A 47 -11.54 -15.11 -30.39
C HIS A 47 -11.83 -14.57 -28.99
N ASP A 48 -12.86 -15.12 -28.33
CA ASP A 48 -13.22 -14.77 -26.95
C ASP A 48 -12.06 -15.03 -25.97
N ASP A 49 -11.31 -16.13 -26.16
CA ASP A 49 -10.12 -16.47 -25.37
C ASP A 49 -9.10 -15.32 -25.26
N PHE A 50 -8.97 -14.48 -26.30
CA PHE A 50 -8.08 -13.33 -26.25
C PHE A 50 -8.60 -12.29 -25.26
N TRP A 51 -9.90 -11.98 -25.33
CA TRP A 51 -10.54 -11.01 -24.45
C TRP A 51 -10.61 -11.49 -23.01
N ASP A 52 -10.89 -12.77 -22.79
CA ASP A 52 -10.89 -13.36 -21.45
C ASP A 52 -9.50 -13.27 -20.82
N LYS A 53 -8.43 -13.47 -21.60
CA LYS A 53 -7.04 -13.25 -21.14
C LYS A 53 -6.76 -11.77 -20.83
N VAL A 54 -7.26 -10.83 -21.64
CA VAL A 54 -7.09 -9.39 -21.41
C VAL A 54 -7.87 -8.95 -20.16
N GLU A 55 -9.07 -9.46 -19.95
CA GLU A 55 -9.91 -9.20 -18.77
C GLU A 55 -9.24 -9.75 -17.50
N ASN A 56 -8.78 -10.99 -17.54
CA ASN A 56 -8.02 -11.59 -16.43
C ASN A 56 -6.74 -10.81 -16.11
N LEU A 57 -6.00 -10.36 -17.13
CA LEU A 57 -4.79 -9.56 -16.95
C LEU A 57 -5.11 -8.18 -16.37
N ARG A 58 -6.19 -7.53 -16.84
CA ARG A 58 -6.69 -6.27 -16.28
C ARG A 58 -7.02 -6.46 -14.80
N ASP A 59 -7.77 -7.49 -14.46
CA ASP A 59 -8.23 -7.72 -13.09
C ASP A 59 -7.07 -8.07 -12.15
N LEU A 60 -6.06 -8.79 -12.65
CA LEU A 60 -4.80 -9.02 -11.93
C LEU A 60 -4.02 -7.72 -11.70
N LEU A 61 -3.90 -6.84 -12.70
CA LEU A 61 -3.04 -5.65 -12.61
C LEU A 61 -3.73 -4.44 -11.98
N LYS A 62 -5.06 -4.38 -11.98
CA LYS A 62 -5.84 -3.27 -11.45
C LYS A 62 -5.52 -2.94 -9.98
N PRO A 63 -5.42 -3.91 -9.05
CA PRO A 63 -5.01 -3.63 -7.68
C PRO A 63 -3.61 -3.03 -7.57
N PHE A 64 -2.66 -3.46 -8.41
CA PHE A 64 -1.31 -2.89 -8.46
C PHE A 64 -1.32 -1.47 -8.99
N ALA A 65 -2.11 -1.18 -10.04
CA ALA A 65 -2.26 0.16 -10.57
C ALA A 65 -2.86 1.12 -9.52
N ILE A 66 -3.85 0.65 -8.73
CA ILE A 66 -4.41 1.41 -7.61
C ILE A 66 -3.34 1.64 -6.54
N ALA A 67 -2.61 0.60 -6.12
CA ALA A 67 -1.56 0.72 -5.12
C ALA A 67 -0.45 1.69 -5.58
N MET A 68 -0.03 1.61 -6.84
CA MET A 68 0.95 2.51 -7.45
C MET A 68 0.47 3.97 -7.38
N ASN A 69 -0.77 4.25 -7.77
CA ASN A 69 -1.33 5.60 -7.72
C ASN A 69 -1.40 6.15 -6.29
N VAL A 70 -1.75 5.31 -5.30
CA VAL A 70 -1.76 5.72 -3.88
C VAL A 70 -0.35 5.99 -3.39
N VAL A 71 0.62 5.17 -3.80
CA VAL A 71 2.04 5.32 -3.44
C VAL A 71 2.65 6.58 -4.03
N GLN A 72 2.23 6.97 -5.24
CA GLN A 72 2.67 8.17 -5.92
C GLN A 72 1.98 9.45 -5.42
N ALA A 73 0.98 9.34 -4.55
CA ALA A 73 0.33 10.51 -3.99
C ALA A 73 1.25 11.22 -2.98
N ASP A 74 1.20 12.55 -2.94
CA ASP A 74 2.04 13.40 -2.07
C ASP A 74 1.84 13.13 -0.56
N ASN A 75 0.74 12.46 -0.20
CA ASN A 75 0.38 12.09 1.16
C ASN A 75 0.70 10.62 1.50
N CYS A 76 1.48 9.93 0.66
CA CYS A 76 1.89 8.57 0.96
C CYS A 76 2.83 8.55 2.19
N HIS A 77 2.50 7.68 3.14
CA HIS A 77 3.29 7.45 4.36
C HIS A 77 3.63 5.96 4.46
N LEU A 78 4.65 5.61 5.26
CA LEU A 78 5.11 4.21 5.39
C LEU A 78 4.00 3.25 5.86
N ASN A 79 3.06 3.72 6.68
CA ASN A 79 1.89 2.92 7.08
C ASN A 79 1.00 2.57 5.87
N THR A 80 0.74 3.53 4.96
CA THR A 80 -0.02 3.32 3.73
C THR A 80 0.66 2.29 2.85
N VAL A 81 1.98 2.37 2.69
CA VAL A 81 2.77 1.38 1.92
C VAL A 81 2.62 -0.02 2.52
N LEU A 82 2.76 -0.18 3.84
CA LEU A 82 2.62 -1.49 4.48
C LEU A 82 1.19 -2.04 4.38
N LEU A 83 0.17 -1.18 4.51
CA LEU A 83 -1.23 -1.57 4.30
C LEU A 83 -1.49 -2.02 2.86
N LEU A 84 -0.90 -1.35 1.87
CA LEU A 84 -1.00 -1.75 0.47
C LEU A 84 -0.30 -3.08 0.19
N LEU A 85 0.90 -3.30 0.74
CA LEU A 85 1.58 -4.59 0.63
C LEU A 85 0.75 -5.72 1.25
N ALA A 86 0.19 -5.49 2.44
CA ALA A 86 -0.69 -6.47 3.10
C ALA A 86 -1.97 -6.72 2.29
N TYR A 87 -2.58 -5.67 1.74
CA TYR A 87 -3.76 -5.76 0.90
C TYR A 87 -3.48 -6.55 -0.39
N LEU A 88 -2.38 -6.25 -1.09
CA LEU A 88 -1.97 -6.97 -2.30
C LEU A 88 -1.69 -8.44 -1.98
N ASN A 89 -1.07 -8.76 -0.85
CA ASN A 89 -0.87 -10.14 -0.44
C ASN A 89 -2.21 -10.86 -0.18
N TYR A 90 -3.15 -10.18 0.48
CA TYR A 90 -4.47 -10.72 0.81
C TYR A 90 -5.31 -11.04 -0.44
N ILE A 91 -5.45 -10.10 -1.36
CA ILE A 91 -6.27 -10.32 -2.58
C ILE A 91 -5.72 -11.44 -3.47
N HIS A 92 -4.43 -11.75 -3.38
CA HIS A 92 -3.79 -12.85 -4.12
C HIS A 92 -3.71 -14.15 -3.32
N THR A 93 -4.32 -14.23 -2.13
CA THR A 93 -4.34 -15.46 -1.32
C THR A 93 -5.30 -16.51 -1.89
N ASP A 94 -6.45 -16.10 -2.42
CA ASP A 94 -7.43 -17.01 -3.06
C ASP A 94 -8.17 -16.34 -4.25
N PRO A 95 -7.45 -15.86 -5.29
CA PRO A 95 -8.09 -15.30 -6.47
C PRO A 95 -8.52 -16.41 -7.45
N PRO A 96 -9.44 -16.11 -8.39
CA PRO A 96 -9.82 -17.02 -9.49
C PRO A 96 -8.71 -17.16 -10.56
N LEU A 97 -7.45 -17.04 -10.17
CA LEU A 97 -6.29 -17.01 -11.05
C LEU A 97 -5.48 -18.30 -10.91
N PRO A 98 -4.68 -18.66 -11.93
CA PRO A 98 -3.78 -19.81 -11.83
C PRO A 98 -2.83 -19.68 -10.65
N GLN A 99 -2.72 -20.74 -9.84
CA GLN A 99 -1.87 -20.78 -8.65
C GLN A 99 -0.42 -20.34 -8.92
N ALA A 100 0.13 -20.65 -10.09
CA ALA A 100 1.48 -20.25 -10.49
C ALA A 100 1.67 -18.72 -10.51
N ILE A 101 0.64 -17.96 -10.92
CA ILE A 101 0.66 -16.50 -10.94
C ILE A 101 0.60 -15.97 -9.51
N CYS A 102 -0.30 -16.49 -8.68
CA CYS A 102 -0.42 -16.11 -7.28
C CYS A 102 0.88 -16.33 -6.51
N SER A 103 1.49 -17.50 -6.69
CA SER A 103 2.79 -17.84 -6.10
C SER A 103 3.89 -16.88 -6.57
N ALA A 104 3.92 -16.50 -7.85
CA ALA A 104 4.89 -15.54 -8.37
C ALA A 104 4.69 -14.13 -7.78
N VAL A 105 3.43 -13.71 -7.63
CA VAL A 105 3.07 -12.44 -6.97
C VAL A 105 3.51 -12.44 -5.52
N HIS A 106 3.16 -13.47 -4.74
CA HIS A 106 3.59 -13.58 -3.34
C HIS A 106 5.11 -13.62 -3.20
N ALA A 107 5.81 -14.37 -4.06
CA ALA A 107 7.26 -14.40 -4.06
C ALA A 107 7.88 -13.03 -4.36
N SER A 108 7.27 -12.26 -5.26
CA SER A 108 7.71 -10.89 -5.56
C SER A 108 7.48 -9.97 -4.35
N LEU A 109 6.27 -9.97 -3.77
CA LEU A 109 5.95 -9.15 -2.59
C LEU A 109 6.86 -9.48 -1.41
N GLU A 110 7.09 -10.76 -1.12
CA GLU A 110 7.98 -11.21 -0.05
C GLU A 110 9.44 -10.82 -0.31
N LYS A 111 9.90 -10.91 -1.56
CA LYS A 111 11.24 -10.46 -1.97
C LYS A 111 11.42 -8.97 -1.70
N GLN A 112 10.41 -8.15 -1.96
CA GLN A 112 10.48 -6.71 -1.72
C GLN A 112 10.37 -6.38 -0.24
N TRP A 113 9.51 -7.08 0.50
CA TRP A 113 9.40 -6.96 1.95
C TRP A 113 10.72 -7.29 2.68
N LYS A 114 11.52 -8.21 2.16
CA LYS A 114 12.84 -8.54 2.72
C LYS A 114 13.90 -7.46 2.52
N LYS A 115 13.72 -6.53 1.57
CA LYS A 115 14.70 -5.46 1.28
C LYS A 115 14.49 -4.21 2.11
N VAL A 116 13.29 -4.04 2.70
CA VAL A 116 12.94 -2.83 3.45
C VAL A 116 13.24 -2.99 4.93
N ASP A 117 13.40 -1.88 5.63
CA ASP A 117 13.54 -1.85 7.10
C ASP A 117 12.21 -2.20 7.77
N GLN A 118 11.89 -3.49 7.83
CA GLN A 118 10.60 -4.02 8.29
C GLN A 118 10.18 -3.45 9.65
N ASP A 119 11.13 -3.33 10.57
CA ASP A 119 10.93 -2.77 11.90
C ASP A 119 10.34 -1.34 11.83
N VAL A 120 10.84 -0.48 10.94
CA VAL A 120 10.35 0.91 10.76
C VAL A 120 8.91 0.92 10.24
N PHE A 121 8.60 0.09 9.24
CA PHE A 121 7.25 -0.02 8.69
C PHE A 121 6.25 -0.54 9.74
N ILE A 122 6.63 -1.57 10.50
CA ILE A 122 5.83 -2.14 11.58
C ILE A 122 5.58 -1.06 12.66
N LEU A 123 6.61 -0.34 13.09
CA LEU A 123 6.47 0.70 14.10
C LEU A 123 5.58 1.85 13.62
N THR A 124 5.65 2.24 12.34
CA THR A 124 4.76 3.29 11.79
C THR A 124 3.29 2.89 11.89
N LEU A 125 2.95 1.61 11.72
CA LEU A 125 1.59 1.12 11.98
C LEU A 125 1.25 1.09 13.47
N ILE A 126 2.18 0.64 14.31
CA ILE A 126 1.97 0.57 15.76
C ILE A 126 1.71 1.96 16.34
N PHE A 127 2.45 2.98 15.91
CA PHE A 127 2.28 4.37 16.34
C PHE A 127 1.10 5.08 15.67
N ASN A 128 0.31 4.40 14.83
CA ASN A 128 -0.98 4.93 14.41
C ASN A 128 -2.03 4.65 15.50
N PRO A 129 -2.57 5.67 16.20
CA PRO A 129 -3.51 5.47 17.32
C PRO A 129 -4.81 4.79 16.92
N TYR A 130 -5.21 4.85 15.65
CA TYR A 130 -6.41 4.17 15.15
C TYR A 130 -6.19 2.67 14.95
N ILE A 131 -4.93 2.24 14.80
CA ILE A 131 -4.55 0.87 14.47
C ILE A 131 -3.98 0.18 15.71
N ARG A 132 -2.90 0.74 16.28
CA ARG A 132 -2.09 0.10 17.33
C ARG A 132 -1.79 -1.36 16.95
N ARG A 133 -2.33 -2.32 17.70
CA ARG A 133 -2.12 -3.77 17.47
C ARG A 133 -3.22 -4.46 16.66
N SER A 134 -4.30 -3.76 16.30
CA SER A 134 -5.52 -4.39 15.78
C SER A 134 -5.34 -5.19 14.49
N LEU A 135 -4.38 -4.79 13.64
CA LEU A 135 -4.12 -5.43 12.34
C LEU A 135 -3.20 -6.65 12.42
N PHE A 136 -2.49 -6.87 13.53
CA PHE A 136 -1.56 -7.98 13.63
C PHE A 136 -2.29 -9.28 14.00
N LYS A 137 -1.82 -10.41 13.48
CA LYS A 137 -2.41 -11.73 13.75
C LYS A 137 -2.51 -11.99 15.26
N LYS A 138 -3.69 -12.48 15.70
CA LYS A 138 -3.91 -12.91 17.09
C LYS A 138 -2.84 -13.96 17.47
N ARG A 139 -2.25 -13.82 18.67
CA ARG A 139 -1.16 -14.68 19.20
C ARG A 139 0.18 -14.57 18.46
N GLY A 140 0.39 -13.55 17.62
CA GLY A 140 1.70 -13.26 17.01
C GLY A 140 2.65 -12.47 17.93
N PRO A 141 3.94 -12.34 17.57
CA PRO A 141 4.93 -11.60 18.37
C PRO A 141 4.54 -10.13 18.57
N PHE A 142 3.95 -9.51 17.54
CA PHE A 142 3.49 -8.11 17.56
C PHE A 142 2.21 -7.87 18.38
N GLN A 143 1.62 -8.91 18.97
CA GLN A 143 0.52 -8.75 19.94
C GLN A 143 1.03 -8.56 21.36
N THR A 144 2.24 -9.04 21.65
CA THR A 144 2.83 -8.99 22.99
C THR A 144 3.62 -7.71 23.20
N PHE A 145 3.61 -7.21 24.44
CA PHE A 145 4.45 -6.08 24.80
C PHE A 145 5.94 -6.37 24.58
N ALA A 146 6.40 -7.57 24.95
CA ALA A 146 7.80 -7.97 24.80
C ALA A 146 8.26 -7.98 23.33
N GLY A 147 7.46 -8.54 22.42
CA GLY A 147 7.78 -8.57 20.99
C GLY A 147 7.84 -7.17 20.38
N LEU A 148 6.90 -6.29 20.73
CA LEU A 148 6.92 -4.90 20.27
C LEU A 148 8.07 -4.09 20.88
N TRP A 149 8.35 -4.29 22.16
CA TRP A 149 9.44 -3.62 22.86
C TRP A 149 10.79 -3.94 22.24
N ALA A 150 11.02 -5.20 21.83
CA ALA A 150 12.26 -5.58 21.17
C ALA A 150 12.53 -4.78 19.88
N ILE A 151 11.48 -4.47 19.12
CA ILE A 151 11.59 -3.69 17.87
C ILE A 151 11.81 -2.22 18.19
N ILE A 152 11.01 -1.66 19.09
CA ILE A 152 11.15 -0.27 19.54
C ILE A 152 12.55 0.00 20.05
N HIS A 153 13.06 -0.88 20.92
CA HIS A 153 14.38 -0.74 21.50
C HIS A 153 15.48 -0.66 20.44
N ARG A 154 15.45 -1.56 19.44
CA ARG A 154 16.40 -1.55 18.32
C ARG A 154 16.32 -0.27 17.50
N VAL A 155 15.12 0.11 17.06
CA VAL A 155 14.92 1.28 16.19
C VAL A 155 15.23 2.57 16.94
N TYR A 156 14.91 2.64 18.23
CA TYR A 156 15.20 3.81 19.06
C TYR A 156 16.72 4.02 19.22
N ILE A 157 17.46 2.97 19.56
CA ILE A 157 18.93 3.06 19.62
C ILE A 157 19.50 3.47 18.26
N TRP A 158 18.98 2.93 17.17
CA TRP A 158 19.44 3.28 15.83
C TRP A 158 19.21 4.75 15.47
N PHE A 159 18.05 5.33 15.80
CA PHE A 159 17.74 6.73 15.51
C PHE A 159 18.40 7.74 16.44
N TYR A 160 18.53 7.41 17.72
CA TYR A 160 18.91 8.37 18.75
C TYR A 160 20.28 8.10 19.36
N ASN A 161 20.91 6.97 19.03
CA ASN A 161 22.16 6.51 19.62
C ASN A 161 22.12 6.52 21.17
N LYS A 162 20.95 6.20 21.73
CA LYS A 162 20.65 6.22 23.17
C LYS A 162 19.64 5.13 23.51
N GLU A 163 19.72 4.59 24.71
CA GLU A 163 18.71 3.65 25.20
C GLU A 163 17.41 4.38 25.59
N PRO A 164 16.23 3.79 25.29
CA PRO A 164 14.97 4.32 25.78
C PRO A 164 14.88 4.09 27.30
N ASP A 165 14.53 5.15 28.03
CA ASP A 165 14.45 5.07 29.49
C ASP A 165 13.22 4.29 30.00
N TYR A 166 13.17 4.11 31.31
CA TYR A 166 12.07 3.42 31.98
C TYR A 166 10.71 4.10 31.75
N GLU A 167 10.69 5.43 31.71
CA GLU A 167 9.46 6.17 31.53
C GLU A 167 8.91 6.00 30.11
N PHE A 168 9.77 6.03 29.10
CA PHE A 168 9.40 5.68 27.72
C PHE A 168 8.75 4.31 27.69
N ARG A 169 9.40 3.29 28.30
CA ARG A 169 8.90 1.91 28.32
C ARG A 169 7.51 1.81 28.94
N ARG A 170 7.31 2.51 30.05
CA ARG A 170 6.03 2.58 30.76
C ARG A 170 4.95 3.23 29.89
N GLU A 171 5.26 4.38 29.28
CA GLU A 171 4.32 5.12 28.45
C GLU A 171 3.96 4.39 27.17
N PHE A 172 4.91 3.69 26.56
CA PHE A 172 4.64 2.81 25.44
C PHE A 172 3.66 1.69 25.83
N GLY A 173 3.80 1.10 27.02
CA GLY A 173 2.84 0.13 27.55
C GLY A 173 1.43 0.72 27.68
N ASN A 174 1.32 1.92 28.24
CA ASN A 174 0.06 2.64 28.36
C ASN A 174 -0.55 2.95 26.98
N TYR A 175 0.26 3.34 26.01
CA TYR A 175 -0.16 3.65 24.65
C TYR A 175 -0.75 2.44 23.93
N ILE A 176 -0.08 1.29 24.02
CA ILE A 176 -0.50 0.03 23.40
C ILE A 176 -1.82 -0.50 23.98
N LEU A 177 -2.08 -0.22 25.26
CA LEU A 177 -3.33 -0.55 25.93
C LEU A 177 -4.41 0.52 25.71
N GLY A 178 -4.05 1.70 25.19
CA GLY A 178 -4.99 2.82 25.00
C GLY A 178 -5.50 3.38 26.32
N ILE A 179 -4.66 3.42 27.36
CA ILE A 179 -5.03 3.87 28.71
C ILE A 179 -4.29 5.18 29.08
N ARG A 180 -4.68 5.76 30.23
CA ARG A 180 -4.17 7.06 30.71
C ARG A 180 -4.32 8.11 29.62
N LYS A 181 -3.28 8.91 29.35
CA LYS A 181 -3.29 9.97 28.33
C LYS A 181 -3.41 9.48 26.88
N TRP A 182 -3.33 8.17 26.65
CA TRP A 182 -3.37 7.57 25.31
C TRP A 182 -4.73 6.97 24.95
N THR A 183 -5.79 7.30 25.69
CA THR A 183 -7.18 6.95 25.35
C THR A 183 -7.62 7.68 24.08
N SER A 184 -8.65 7.15 23.41
CA SER A 184 -9.21 7.80 22.21
C SER A 184 -9.67 9.23 22.47
N ASP A 185 -10.26 9.47 23.65
CA ASP A 185 -10.79 10.78 24.04
C ASP A 185 -9.67 11.79 24.29
N LEU A 186 -8.63 11.40 25.05
CA LEU A 186 -7.52 12.30 25.37
C LEU A 186 -6.60 12.56 24.17
N MET A 187 -6.56 11.66 23.20
CA MET A 187 -5.93 11.89 21.90
C MET A 187 -6.87 12.57 20.89
N SER A 188 -8.12 12.86 21.27
CA SER A 188 -9.13 13.50 20.43
C SER A 188 -9.34 12.82 19.06
N LEU A 189 -9.32 11.48 19.03
CA LEU A 189 -9.33 10.72 17.78
C LEU A 189 -10.60 10.97 16.96
N ASP A 190 -11.77 11.02 17.60
CA ASP A 190 -13.01 11.25 16.87
C ASP A 190 -13.10 12.67 16.30
N TYR A 191 -12.62 13.69 17.05
CA TYR A 191 -12.49 15.04 16.53
C TYR A 191 -11.63 15.09 15.26
N HIS A 192 -10.44 14.47 15.30
CA HIS A 192 -9.52 14.45 14.16
C HIS A 192 -10.12 13.72 12.95
N ARG A 193 -10.85 12.62 13.19
CA ARG A 193 -11.57 11.88 12.15
C ARG A 193 -12.69 12.71 11.54
N GLU A 194 -13.47 13.42 12.34
CA GLU A 194 -14.57 14.26 11.88
C GLU A 194 -14.08 15.50 11.12
N ASP A 195 -13.03 16.16 11.60
CA ASP A 195 -12.40 17.30 10.91
C ASP A 195 -11.86 16.89 9.54
N ALA A 196 -11.18 15.73 9.47
CA ALA A 196 -10.70 15.17 8.21
C ALA A 196 -11.86 14.92 7.22
N LYS A 197 -12.97 14.32 7.70
CA LYS A 197 -14.18 14.12 6.88
C LYS A 197 -14.78 15.45 6.39
N LYS A 198 -14.91 16.44 7.27
CA LYS A 198 -15.46 17.77 6.92
C LYS A 198 -14.62 18.49 5.86
N ARG A 199 -13.30 18.33 5.90
CA ARG A 199 -12.36 18.92 4.94
C ARG A 199 -12.13 18.06 3.70
N ASN A 200 -12.78 16.91 3.59
CA ASN A 200 -12.56 15.91 2.54
C ASN A 200 -11.07 15.55 2.39
N THR A 201 -10.40 15.33 3.53
CA THR A 201 -8.98 14.97 3.63
C THR A 201 -8.78 13.77 4.55
N TYR A 202 -7.53 13.36 4.73
CA TYR A 202 -7.12 12.27 5.61
C TYR A 202 -6.71 12.81 7.00
N VAL A 203 -6.74 11.93 8.01
CA VAL A 203 -6.27 12.29 9.34
C VAL A 203 -4.76 12.48 9.30
N ASN A 204 -4.30 13.69 9.64
CA ASN A 204 -2.88 13.98 9.76
C ASN A 204 -2.34 13.44 11.09
N ILE A 205 -1.70 12.26 11.04
CA ILE A 205 -1.13 11.59 12.21
C ILE A 205 0.05 12.38 12.81
N VAL A 206 0.81 13.11 11.99
CA VAL A 206 1.89 13.99 12.47
C VAL A 206 1.32 15.09 13.36
N GLN A 207 0.30 15.82 12.87
CA GLN A 207 -0.37 16.87 13.65
C GLN A 207 -1.01 16.34 14.94
N LEU A 208 -1.53 15.11 14.91
CA LEU A 208 -2.07 14.44 16.08
C LEU A 208 -0.98 14.25 17.14
N TRP A 209 0.18 13.71 16.76
CA TRP A 209 1.29 13.53 17.69
C TRP A 209 1.93 14.84 18.15
N CYS A 210 1.97 15.88 17.29
CA CYS A 210 2.51 17.20 17.66
C CYS A 210 1.80 17.81 18.86
N LYS A 211 0.50 17.55 19.03
CA LYS A 211 -0.28 18.05 20.18
C LYS A 211 0.15 17.45 21.53
N HIS A 212 0.93 16.37 21.51
CA HIS A 212 1.43 15.70 22.71
C HIS A 212 2.94 15.92 22.92
N GLN A 213 3.58 16.72 22.08
CA GLN A 213 5.00 17.04 22.19
C GLN A 213 5.24 18.02 23.35
N SER A 214 6.37 17.84 24.05
CA SER A 214 6.84 18.79 25.06
C SER A 214 7.15 20.15 24.45
N ASN A 215 7.05 21.21 25.26
CA ASN A 215 7.50 22.55 24.88
C ASN A 215 9.02 22.65 24.76
N ASP A 216 9.76 21.70 25.33
CA ASP A 216 11.22 21.59 25.18
C ASP A 216 11.55 20.72 23.95
N PRO A 217 12.11 21.30 22.86
CA PRO A 217 12.46 20.55 21.66
C PRO A 217 13.63 19.57 21.86
N SER A 218 14.39 19.71 22.94
CA SER A 218 15.56 18.87 23.26
C SER A 218 15.22 17.66 24.13
N ASP A 219 14.02 17.63 24.71
CA ASP A 219 13.57 16.52 25.55
C ASP A 219 13.23 15.30 24.71
N ILE A 220 14.19 14.40 24.49
CA ILE A 220 13.95 13.10 23.86
C ILE A 220 13.84 11.99 24.90
N THR A 221 13.29 12.28 26.09
CA THR A 221 13.20 11.31 27.20
C THR A 221 11.76 11.01 27.59
N GLY A 222 11.57 9.91 28.30
CA GLY A 222 10.30 9.50 28.85
C GLY A 222 9.18 9.44 27.82
N ALA A 223 8.06 10.10 28.15
CA ALA A 223 6.92 10.19 27.26
C ALA A 223 7.21 10.99 25.98
N ASN A 224 8.05 12.02 26.08
CA ASN A 224 8.33 12.87 24.93
C ASN A 224 9.24 12.15 23.93
N GLY A 225 10.19 11.34 24.39
CA GLY A 225 10.96 10.45 23.51
C GLY A 225 10.05 9.52 22.68
N MET A 226 8.94 9.03 23.28
CA MET A 226 7.96 8.23 22.55
C MET A 226 7.21 9.06 21.50
N VAL A 227 6.80 10.28 21.85
CA VAL A 227 6.12 11.21 20.92
C VAL A 227 7.05 11.62 19.79
N ASP A 228 8.31 11.95 20.07
CA ASP A 228 9.32 12.30 19.07
C ASP A 228 9.58 11.13 18.11
N MET A 229 9.69 9.90 18.63
CA MET A 229 9.79 8.71 17.79
C MET A 229 8.56 8.53 16.89
N ALA A 230 7.35 8.69 17.43
CA ALA A 230 6.12 8.59 16.66
C ALA A 230 6.03 9.67 15.57
N LEU A 231 6.45 10.90 15.89
CA LEU A 231 6.55 12.02 14.95
C LEU A 231 7.54 11.75 13.83
N ARG A 232 8.76 11.31 14.16
CA ARG A 232 9.78 10.98 13.16
C ARG A 232 9.29 9.91 12.22
N LEU A 233 8.78 8.79 12.74
CA LEU A 233 8.24 7.68 11.93
C LEU A 233 7.08 8.15 11.05
N SER A 234 6.15 8.93 11.59
CA SER A 234 4.98 9.42 10.83
C SER A 234 5.35 10.47 9.78
N SER A 235 6.44 11.21 9.98
CA SER A 235 6.93 12.23 9.07
C SER A 235 7.81 11.67 7.95
N MET A 236 8.15 10.38 7.99
CA MET A 236 8.89 9.73 6.91
C MET A 236 8.02 9.67 5.66
N VAL A 237 8.44 10.42 4.65
CA VAL A 237 7.87 10.35 3.31
C VAL A 237 8.68 9.33 2.51
N PRO A 238 8.07 8.23 2.06
CA PRO A 238 8.75 7.29 1.19
C PRO A 238 9.00 8.02 -0.15
N ASN A 239 10.27 8.23 -0.50
CA ASN A 239 10.58 8.91 -1.76
C ASN A 239 10.06 8.06 -2.94
N SER A 240 9.54 8.71 -3.98
CA SER A 240 8.91 8.01 -5.12
C SER A 240 9.84 6.95 -5.73
N ALA A 241 11.15 7.24 -5.85
CA ALA A 241 12.13 6.30 -6.39
C ALA A 241 12.34 5.03 -5.53
N ALA A 242 12.31 5.13 -4.21
CA ALA A 242 12.45 4.01 -3.29
C ALA A 242 11.15 3.21 -3.21
N THR A 243 10.00 3.88 -3.26
CA THR A 243 8.70 3.22 -3.22
C THR A 243 8.39 2.51 -4.54
N GLU A 244 8.76 3.10 -5.69
CA GLU A 244 8.71 2.42 -6.99
C GLU A 244 9.58 1.16 -6.99
N ARG A 245 10.76 1.17 -6.36
CA ARG A 245 11.60 -0.05 -6.19
C ARG A 245 10.98 -1.11 -5.30
N VAL A 246 10.10 -0.74 -4.36
CA VAL A 246 9.35 -1.70 -3.54
C VAL A 246 8.27 -2.41 -4.38
N PHE A 247 7.77 -1.78 -5.45
CA PHE A 247 6.74 -2.35 -6.32
C PHE A 247 7.23 -2.79 -7.71
N SER A 248 8.49 -2.55 -8.07
CA SER A 248 9.15 -2.98 -9.33
C SER A 248 10.01 -4.22 -9.12
#